data_AF-A0A7X8R562-F1
#
_entry.id   AF-A0A7X8R562-F1
#
_cell.length_a   1.000
_cell.length_b   1.000
_cell.length_c   1.000
_cell.angle_alpha   90.00
_cell.angle_beta   90.00
_cell.angle_gamma   90.00
#
_symmetry.space_group_name_H-M   'P 1'
#
loop_
_entity.id
_entity.type
_entity.pdbx_description
1 polymer ?
#
loop_
_entity_poly.entity_id
_entity_poly.type
_entity_poly.pdbx_seq_one_letter_code
_entity_poly.pdbx_strand_id
1 'polypeptide(L)'
;MSPRHVKDHYYHIYNHSIDGLRLFYTSENYNFLLGKIASSLWEYEVDLIAYCLMPNHYHFFARQLSETPLSSWIQSIFNSYSQALNHQLQRHGTVFIVRAEHINVVIYSRNLRKVTTLGRLGYAFPLLPKTRILAATTF
;
A
#
# COMPACT_ATOMS: atom_id res chain seq x y z
N MET A 1 15.57 -4.30 22.81
CA MET A 1 15.02 -4.38 21.44
C MET A 1 14.07 -3.22 21.24
N SER A 2 14.34 -2.29 20.30
CA SER A 2 13.35 -1.25 19.96
C SER A 2 12.12 -1.93 19.35
N PRO A 3 10.89 -1.55 19.70
CA PRO A 3 9.71 -2.12 19.04
C PRO A 3 9.79 -1.80 17.55
N ARG A 4 9.74 -2.83 16.70
CA ARG A 4 9.88 -2.69 15.23
C ARG A 4 8.69 -1.95 14.61
N HIS A 5 7.58 -1.89 15.34
CA HIS A 5 6.33 -1.23 14.97
C HIS A 5 5.79 -0.52 16.22
N VAL A 6 5.42 0.75 16.08
CA VAL A 6 5.01 1.62 17.19
C VAL A 6 3.72 2.29 16.77
N LYS A 7 2.72 2.25 17.65
CA LYS A 7 1.47 2.97 17.47
C LYS A 7 1.71 4.47 17.25
N ASP A 8 0.84 5.09 16.47
CA ASP A 8 0.86 6.51 16.10
C ASP A 8 2.08 6.95 15.28
N HIS A 9 2.88 5.99 14.78
CA HIS A 9 4.00 6.27 13.89
C HIS A 9 3.59 6.17 12.42
N TYR A 10 4.35 6.88 11.59
CA TYR A 10 4.18 6.93 10.14
C TYR A 10 5.19 6.00 9.47
N TYR A 11 4.74 5.34 8.41
CA TYR A 11 5.45 4.30 7.70
C TYR A 11 5.37 4.56 6.20
N HIS A 12 6.51 4.50 5.52
CA HIS A 12 6.59 4.36 4.07
C HIS A 12 6.78 2.88 3.75
N ILE A 13 5.81 2.29 3.06
CA ILE A 13 5.77 0.86 2.75
C ILE A 13 5.80 0.74 1.24
N TYR A 14 6.71 -0.07 0.71
CA TYR A 14 6.74 -0.37 -0.71
C TYR A 14 7.23 -1.78 -0.96
N ASN A 15 6.82 -2.34 -2.09
CA ASN A 15 7.37 -3.60 -2.59
C ASN A 15 7.31 -3.63 -4.12
N HIS A 16 8.22 -4.40 -4.69
CA HIS A 16 8.33 -4.64 -6.12
C HIS A 16 7.92 -6.08 -6.44
N SER A 17 7.39 -6.26 -7.64
CA SER A 17 7.19 -7.57 -8.22
C SER A 17 8.52 -8.29 -8.48
N ILE A 18 8.52 -9.62 -8.48
CA ILE A 18 9.66 -10.39 -8.99
C ILE A 18 9.86 -10.14 -10.49
N ASP A 19 11.12 -10.11 -10.95
CA ASP A 19 11.51 -10.06 -12.37
C ASP A 19 10.79 -9.00 -13.23
N GLY A 20 10.38 -7.88 -12.62
CA GLY A 20 9.67 -6.80 -13.31
C GLY A 20 8.24 -7.16 -13.77
N LEU A 21 7.68 -8.27 -13.27
CA LEU A 21 6.31 -8.72 -13.53
C LEU A 21 5.31 -7.57 -13.24
N ARG A 22 4.43 -7.26 -14.18
CA ARG A 22 3.42 -6.24 -13.89
C ARG A 22 2.47 -6.74 -12.80
N LEU A 23 2.23 -5.90 -11.81
CA LEU A 23 1.19 -6.04 -10.82
C LEU A 23 -0.16 -5.62 -11.40
N PHE A 24 -0.17 -4.56 -12.23
CA PHE A 24 -1.39 -4.00 -12.79
C PHE A 24 -1.31 -4.01 -14.32
N TYR A 25 -2.13 -4.86 -14.94
CA TYR A 25 -2.26 -4.97 -16.39
C TYR A 25 -3.46 -4.19 -16.92
N THR A 26 -4.51 -4.05 -16.09
CA THR A 26 -5.77 -3.40 -16.46
C THR A 26 -6.30 -2.50 -15.34
N SER A 27 -7.27 -1.64 -15.64
CA SER A 27 -7.99 -0.83 -14.65
C SER A 27 -8.62 -1.67 -13.53
N GLU A 28 -9.07 -2.87 -13.85
CA GLU A 28 -9.71 -3.80 -12.90
C GLU A 28 -8.71 -4.28 -11.85
N ASN A 29 -7.43 -4.43 -12.23
CA ASN A 29 -6.37 -4.76 -11.28
C ASN A 29 -6.20 -3.66 -10.24
N TYR A 30 -6.14 -2.40 -10.68
CA TYR A 30 -6.06 -1.25 -9.76
C TYR A 30 -7.30 -1.16 -8.87
N ASN A 31 -8.50 -1.24 -9.46
CA ASN A 31 -9.76 -1.15 -8.72
C ASN A 31 -9.92 -2.29 -7.70
N PHE A 32 -9.48 -3.50 -8.04
CA PHE A 32 -9.51 -4.63 -7.12
C PHE A 32 -8.61 -4.40 -5.90
N LEU A 33 -7.37 -3.95 -6.09
CA LEU A 33 -6.47 -3.64 -4.97
C LEU A 33 -7.03 -2.48 -4.12
N LEU A 34 -7.52 -1.42 -4.76
CA LEU A 34 -8.07 -0.25 -4.07
C LEU A 34 -9.33 -0.60 -3.29
N GLY A 35 -10.18 -1.50 -3.80
CA GLY A 35 -11.31 -2.06 -3.05
C GLY A 35 -10.88 -2.82 -1.80
N LYS A 36 -9.84 -3.66 -1.90
CA LYS A 36 -9.27 -4.39 -0.74
C LYS A 36 -8.66 -3.46 0.30
N ILE A 37 -7.98 -2.41 -0.14
CA ILE A 37 -7.47 -1.35 0.74
C ILE A 37 -8.66 -0.70 1.45
N ALA A 38 -9.60 -0.13 0.70
CA ALA A 38 -10.76 0.58 1.23
C ALA A 38 -11.55 -0.25 2.27
N SER A 39 -11.78 -1.54 2.01
CA SER A 39 -12.55 -2.41 2.90
C SER A 39 -11.80 -2.82 4.18
N SER A 40 -10.47 -2.71 4.22
CA SER A 40 -9.64 -3.21 5.34
C SER A 40 -9.10 -2.11 6.26
N LEU A 41 -9.09 -0.84 5.85
CA LEU A 41 -8.50 0.26 6.64
C LEU A 41 -9.09 0.37 8.05
N TRP A 42 -10.40 0.17 8.20
CA TRP A 42 -11.08 0.24 9.49
C TRP A 42 -10.71 -0.93 10.40
N GLU A 43 -10.75 -2.16 9.86
CA GLU A 43 -10.46 -3.39 10.62
C GLU A 43 -9.04 -3.42 11.19
N TYR A 44 -8.06 -2.91 10.42
CA TYR A 44 -6.66 -2.91 10.83
C TYR A 44 -6.23 -1.62 11.56
N GLU A 45 -7.14 -0.66 11.71
CA GLU A 45 -6.90 0.69 12.22
C GLU A 45 -5.69 1.36 11.53
N VAL A 46 -5.79 1.49 10.20
CA VAL A 46 -4.76 2.10 9.36
C VAL A 46 -5.27 3.41 8.79
N ASP A 47 -4.51 4.48 9.01
CA ASP A 47 -4.74 5.75 8.31
C ASP A 47 -3.81 5.83 7.10
N LEU A 48 -4.33 5.49 5.92
CA LEU A 48 -3.60 5.60 4.66
C LEU A 48 -3.63 7.05 4.17
N ILE A 49 -2.45 7.68 4.19
CA ILE A 49 -2.28 9.11 3.93
C ILE A 49 -1.97 9.36 2.45
N ALA A 50 -1.17 8.51 1.83
CA ALA A 50 -0.90 8.61 0.39
C ALA A 50 -0.57 7.25 -0.21
N TYR A 51 -0.82 7.09 -1.50
CA TYR A 51 -0.39 5.91 -2.24
C TYR A 51 0.03 6.21 -3.68
N CYS A 52 0.89 5.35 -4.21
CA CYS A 52 1.35 5.36 -5.59
C CYS A 52 1.36 3.91 -6.09
N LEU A 53 0.60 3.61 -7.16
CA LEU A 53 0.51 2.27 -7.76
C LEU A 53 1.12 2.32 -9.16
N MET A 54 2.34 1.81 -9.29
CA MET A 54 3.05 1.69 -10.56
C MET A 54 2.87 0.29 -11.14
N PRO A 55 3.05 0.10 -12.47
CA PRO A 55 2.74 -1.15 -13.12
C PRO A 55 3.41 -2.37 -12.50
N ASN A 56 4.58 -2.24 -11.87
CA ASN A 56 5.34 -3.35 -11.25
C ASN A 56 5.70 -3.13 -9.76
N HIS A 57 5.22 -2.06 -9.11
CA HIS A 57 5.48 -1.81 -7.68
C HIS A 57 4.48 -0.84 -7.07
N TYR A 58 4.46 -0.73 -5.75
CA TYR A 58 3.59 0.19 -5.03
C TYR A 58 4.34 0.92 -3.94
N HIS A 59 3.85 2.10 -3.56
CA HIS A 59 4.26 2.82 -2.35
C HIS A 59 3.03 3.28 -1.57
N PHE A 60 3.03 3.07 -0.26
CA PHE A 60 2.04 3.56 0.68
C PHE A 60 2.72 4.41 1.74
N PHE A 61 2.09 5.52 2.09
CA PHE A 61 2.42 6.30 3.25
C PHE A 61 1.25 6.19 4.22
N ALA A 62 1.45 5.51 5.34
CA ALA A 62 0.38 5.18 6.27
C ALA A 62 0.79 5.40 7.72
N ARG A 63 -0.17 5.74 8.57
CA ARG A 63 -0.01 5.78 10.02
C ARG A 63 -0.65 4.55 10.64
N GLN A 64 0.09 3.88 11.53
CA GLN A 64 -0.42 2.77 12.32
C GLN A 64 -1.19 3.32 13.53
N LEU A 65 -2.47 2.99 13.68
CA LEU A 65 -3.26 3.37 14.85
C LEU A 65 -3.47 2.20 15.83
N SER A 66 -3.32 0.96 15.37
CA SER A 66 -3.38 -0.24 16.20
C SER A 66 -2.01 -0.65 16.76
N GLU A 67 -2.04 -1.55 17.74
CA GLU A 67 -0.85 -2.29 18.19
C GLU A 67 -0.44 -3.39 17.19
N THR A 68 -1.35 -3.78 16.30
CA THR A 68 -1.08 -4.74 15.23
C THR A 68 -0.13 -4.11 14.20
N PRO A 69 0.98 -4.78 13.85
CA PRO A 69 1.91 -4.27 12.84
C PRO A 69 1.22 -4.02 11.48
N LEU A 70 1.56 -2.91 10.81
CA LEU A 70 1.12 -2.65 9.44
C LEU A 70 1.47 -3.78 8.46
N SER A 71 2.50 -4.59 8.74
CA SER A 71 2.83 -5.76 7.93
C SER A 71 1.69 -6.78 7.85
N SER A 72 0.88 -6.91 8.91
CA SER A 72 -0.28 -7.81 8.91
C SER A 72 -1.36 -7.33 7.93
N TRP A 73 -1.62 -6.02 7.90
CA TRP A 73 -2.53 -5.41 6.93
C TRP A 73 -2.03 -5.59 5.49
N ILE A 74 -0.75 -5.29 5.25
CA ILE A 74 -0.10 -5.46 3.94
C ILE A 74 -0.16 -6.91 3.47
N GLN A 75 0.12 -7.87 4.35
CA GLN A 75 0.05 -9.29 4.03
C GLN A 75 -1.38 -9.71 3.67
N SER A 76 -2.38 -9.23 4.42
CA SER A 76 -3.78 -9.54 4.16
C SER A 76 -4.22 -9.08 2.74
N ILE A 77 -3.97 -7.82 2.40
CA ILE A 77 -4.39 -7.27 1.09
C ILE A 77 -3.61 -7.90 -0.06
N PHE A 78 -2.28 -8.09 0.07
CA PHE A 78 -1.45 -8.58 -1.02
C PHE A 78 -1.47 -10.09 -1.19
N ASN A 79 -1.82 -10.87 -0.17
CA ASN A 79 -2.10 -12.29 -0.34
C ASN A 79 -3.31 -12.49 -1.25
N SER A 80 -4.42 -11.79 -0.96
CA SER A 80 -5.62 -11.84 -1.79
C SER A 80 -5.35 -11.33 -3.21
N TYR A 81 -4.60 -10.24 -3.32
CA TYR A 81 -4.21 -9.67 -4.62
C TYR A 81 -3.34 -10.63 -5.45
N SER A 82 -2.32 -11.23 -4.84
CA SER A 82 -1.40 -12.15 -5.52
C SER A 82 -2.13 -13.39 -6.03
N GLN A 83 -3.08 -13.92 -5.25
CA GLN A 83 -3.90 -15.05 -5.67
C GLN A 83 -4.78 -14.69 -6.88
N ALA A 84 -5.48 -13.55 -6.84
CA ALA A 84 -6.31 -13.09 -7.94
C ALA A 84 -5.48 -12.86 -9.22
N LEU A 85 -4.33 -12.22 -9.08
CA LEU A 85 -3.42 -11.96 -10.19
C LEU A 85 -2.81 -13.25 -10.75
N ASN A 86 -2.42 -14.20 -9.88
CA ASN A 86 -1.93 -15.51 -10.31
C ASN A 86 -2.99 -16.27 -11.11
N HIS A 87 -4.24 -16.26 -10.63
CA HIS A 87 -5.37 -16.88 -11.34
C HIS A 87 -5.60 -16.21 -12.71
N GLN A 88 -5.61 -14.87 -12.77
CA GLN A 88 -5.78 -14.13 -14.02
C GLN A 88 -4.69 -14.46 -15.05
N LEU A 89 -3.44 -14.60 -14.62
CA LEU A 89 -2.32 -14.91 -15.52
C LEU A 89 -2.08 -16.41 -15.73
N GLN A 90 -2.91 -17.27 -15.14
CA GLN A 90 -2.68 -18.73 -15.13
C GLN A 90 -1.25 -19.11 -14.68
N ARG A 91 -0.71 -18.37 -13.70
CA ARG A 91 0.64 -18.60 -13.16
C ARG A 91 0.58 -19.17 -11.74
N HIS A 92 1.70 -19.73 -11.31
CA HIS A 92 1.94 -20.15 -9.93
C HIS A 92 3.19 -19.46 -9.35
N GLY A 93 3.29 -19.43 -8.03
CA GLY A 93 4.46 -18.91 -7.32
C GLY A 93 4.28 -17.48 -6.79
N THR A 94 5.40 -16.92 -6.32
CA THR A 94 5.44 -15.63 -5.63
C THR A 94 5.30 -14.48 -6.63
N VAL A 95 4.52 -13.45 -6.27
CA VAL A 95 4.36 -12.24 -7.09
C VAL A 95 5.35 -11.15 -6.69
N PHE A 96 5.60 -11.03 -5.39
CA PHE A 96 6.43 -9.99 -4.78
C PHE A 96 7.78 -10.52 -4.34
N ILE A 97 8.79 -9.66 -4.24
CA ILE A 97 10.08 -10.05 -3.67
C ILE A 97 9.89 -10.44 -2.18
N VAL A 98 10.38 -11.62 -1.81
CA VAL A 98 10.11 -12.32 -0.53
C VAL A 98 10.57 -11.53 0.69
N ARG A 99 11.60 -10.70 0.52
CA ARG A 99 11.85 -9.56 1.40
C ARG A 99 11.38 -8.33 0.66
N ALA A 100 10.40 -7.63 1.22
CA ALA A 100 10.34 -6.19 1.01
C ALA A 100 11.69 -5.68 1.53
N GLU A 101 12.71 -5.58 0.67
CA GLU A 101 14.07 -5.17 1.05
C GLU A 101 14.07 -3.80 1.71
N HIS A 102 12.96 -3.09 1.63
CA HIS A 102 12.77 -1.82 2.28
C HIS A 102 11.31 -1.63 2.71
N ILE A 103 10.94 -2.19 3.86
CA ILE A 103 10.14 -1.35 4.75
C ILE A 103 11.12 -0.29 5.28
N ASN A 104 11.44 0.72 4.47
CA ASN A 104 12.07 1.92 4.96
C ASN A 104 11.02 2.63 5.80
N VAL A 105 10.91 2.23 7.06
CA VAL A 105 10.15 2.94 8.06
C VAL A 105 10.90 4.25 8.32
N VAL A 106 10.65 5.26 7.49
CA VAL A 106 11.00 6.62 7.86
C VAL A 106 9.97 7.06 8.88
N ILE A 107 10.32 6.90 10.16
CA ILE A 107 9.55 7.41 11.28
C ILE A 107 9.65 8.94 11.22
N TYR A 108 8.57 9.61 10.83
CA TYR A 108 8.47 11.06 11.00
C TYR A 108 7.92 11.38 12.39
N SER A 109 8.75 11.94 13.27
CA SER A 109 8.29 12.49 14.55
C SER A 109 7.54 13.81 14.30
N ARG A 110 6.19 13.75 14.37
CA ARG A 110 5.22 14.85 14.54
C ARG A 110 5.32 16.16 13.72
N ASN A 111 6.21 16.30 12.75
CA ASN A 111 6.32 17.49 11.89
C ASN A 111 6.53 17.12 10.42
N LEU A 112 5.52 16.50 9.80
CA LEU A 112 5.47 16.36 8.35
C LEU A 112 5.12 17.72 7.72
N ARG A 113 6.13 18.53 7.40
CA ARG A 113 5.96 19.65 6.47
C ARG A 113 5.73 19.06 5.08
N LYS A 114 4.52 19.25 4.56
CA LYS A 114 4.06 19.05 3.17
C LYS A 114 4.98 18.16 2.30
N VAL A 115 4.64 16.88 2.15
CA VAL A 115 5.10 16.09 1.01
C VAL A 115 4.44 16.67 -0.24
N THR A 116 5.21 17.43 -1.01
CA THR A 116 4.79 18.02 -2.29
C THR A 116 4.58 16.95 -3.33
N THR A 117 3.39 16.98 -3.94
CA THR A 117 2.95 16.20 -5.10
C THR A 117 3.91 16.33 -6.27
N LEU A 118 4.32 15.19 -6.83
CA LEU A 118 4.91 15.08 -8.17
C LEU A 118 4.26 13.86 -8.85
N GLY A 119 3.29 14.15 -9.72
CA GLY A 119 2.56 13.14 -10.48
C GLY A 119 1.24 13.67 -11.02
N ARG A 120 1.25 14.13 -12.26
CA ARG A 120 0.09 14.65 -13.01
C ARG A 120 -0.63 13.47 -13.65
N LEU A 121 -1.82 13.09 -13.15
CA LEU A 121 -2.98 12.59 -13.91
C LEU A 121 -4.04 12.05 -12.93
N GLY A 122 -5.29 12.48 -13.14
CA GLY A 122 -6.35 12.45 -12.16
C GLY A 122 -7.11 11.12 -12.08
N TYR A 123 -7.28 10.64 -10.85
CA TYR A 123 -8.44 9.87 -10.42
C TYR A 123 -8.76 10.28 -8.98
N ALA A 124 -9.95 10.86 -8.76
CA ALA A 124 -10.45 11.18 -7.43
C ALA A 124 -11.17 9.95 -6.88
N PHE A 125 -10.60 9.35 -5.83
CA PHE A 125 -11.33 8.34 -5.04
C PHE A 125 -12.33 9.05 -4.12
N PRO A 126 -13.56 8.54 -3.97
CA PRO A 126 -14.42 8.98 -2.89
C PRO A 126 -13.68 8.71 -1.57
N LEU A 127 -13.34 9.77 -0.86
CA LEU A 127 -12.80 9.70 0.49
C LEU A 127 -13.80 8.88 1.32
N LEU A 128 -13.40 7.70 1.77
CA LEU A 128 -14.14 7.04 2.84
C LEU A 128 -14.16 8.04 4.01
N PRO A 129 -15.30 8.21 4.71
CA PRO A 129 -15.56 9.35 5.60
C PRO A 129 -14.61 9.48 6.81
N LYS A 130 -13.61 8.61 6.93
CA LYS A 130 -12.63 8.59 8.03
C LYS A 130 -11.16 8.50 7.59
N THR A 131 -10.84 8.38 6.30
CA THR A 131 -9.44 8.27 5.82
C THR A 131 -9.04 9.50 5.02
N ARG A 132 -7.94 10.13 5.42
CA ARG A 132 -7.41 11.33 4.77
C ARG A 132 -6.35 10.95 3.74
N ILE A 133 -6.77 10.57 2.54
CA ILE A 133 -5.83 10.38 1.42
C ILE A 133 -5.48 11.77 0.87
N LEU A 134 -4.25 12.21 1.13
CA LEU A 134 -3.69 13.50 0.70
C LEU A 134 -3.13 13.44 -0.73
N ALA A 135 -2.76 12.26 -1.23
CA ALA A 135 -2.28 12.07 -2.60
C ALA A 135 -2.52 10.64 -3.11
N ALA A 136 -2.92 10.53 -4.37
CA ALA A 136 -3.14 9.28 -5.08
C ALA A 136 -2.54 9.38 -6.49
N THR A 137 -1.83 8.34 -6.93
CA THR A 137 -1.36 8.22 -8.33
C THR A 137 -1.45 6.77 -8.78
N THR A 138 -2.03 6.57 -9.97
CA THR A 138 -2.08 5.32 -10.73
C THR A 138 -1.53 5.61 -12.12
N PHE A 139 -0.78 4.67 -12.71
CA PHE A 139 -0.13 4.84 -14.03
C PHE A 139 -0.81 4.02 -15.13
#